data_AF-A0A4V3NA80-F1
#
_entry.id   AF-A0A4V3NA80-F1
#
_cell.length_a   1.000
_cell.length_b   1.000
_cell.length_c   1.000
_cell.angle_alpha   90.00
_cell.angle_beta   90.00
_cell.angle_gamma   90.00
#
_symmetry.space_group_name_H-M   'P 1'
#
loop_
_entity.id
_entity.type
_entity.pdbx_description
1 polymer ?
#
loop_
_entity_poly.entity_id
_entity_poly.type
_entity_poly.pdbx_seq_one_letter_code
_entity_poly.pdbx_strand_id
1 'polypeptide(L)' 'MPRRETLVQMAERHVREGEAIIARQRALIKTLARDGHPTDEAEEFLRKFIETRAEHVARLERLIGQADSKSPQR' A
#
# COMPACT_ATOMS: atom_id res chain seq x y z
N MET A 1 -15.05 24.07 -2.45
CA MET A 1 -15.21 22.60 -2.46
C MET A 1 -13.88 21.98 -2.89
N PRO A 2 -13.24 21.10 -2.11
CA PRO A 2 -12.07 20.39 -2.61
C PRO A 2 -12.50 19.51 -3.79
N ARG A 3 -11.72 19.49 -4.87
CA ARG A 3 -11.98 18.61 -6.02
C ARG A 3 -11.99 17.17 -5.51
N ARG A 4 -13.00 16.38 -5.90
CA ARG A 4 -13.03 14.94 -5.63
C ARG A 4 -11.76 14.30 -6.20
N GLU A 5 -11.04 13.55 -5.38
CA GLU A 5 -9.87 12.78 -5.84
C GLU A 5 -10.30 11.85 -6.98
N THR A 6 -9.48 11.77 -8.03
CA THR A 6 -9.65 10.73 -9.05
C THR A 6 -9.25 9.36 -8.47
N LEU A 7 -9.68 8.27 -9.10
CA LEU A 7 -9.30 6.91 -8.69
C LEU A 7 -7.77 6.73 -8.64
N VAL A 8 -7.05 7.38 -9.56
CA VAL A 8 -5.58 7.36 -9.61
C VAL A 8 -4.99 8.12 -8.42
N GLN A 9 -5.46 9.33 -8.14
CA GLN A 9 -4.96 10.14 -7.01
C GLN A 9 -5.22 9.47 -5.66
N MET A 10 -6.41 8.88 -5.49
CA MET A 10 -6.76 8.12 -4.29
C MET A 10 -5.85 6.89 -4.12
N ALA A 11 -5.52 6.22 -5.22
CA ALA A 11 -4.68 5.04 -5.16
C ALA A 11 -3.19 5.37 -4.93
N GLU A 12 -2.66 6.45 -5.52
CA GLU A 12 -1.32 6.99 -5.19
C GLU A 12 -1.21 7.41 -3.72
N ARG A 13 -2.28 8.00 -3.17
CA ARG A 13 -2.35 8.33 -1.74
C ARG A 13 -2.31 7.05 -0.89
N HIS A 14 -3.11 6.04 -1.23
CA HIS A 14 -3.10 4.76 -0.52
C HIS A 14 -1.75 4.02 -0.60
N VAL A 15 -1.04 4.13 -1.73
CA VAL A 15 0.34 3.65 -1.86
C VAL A 15 1.20 4.35 -0.81
N ARG A 16 1.28 5.68 -0.82
CA ARG A 16 2.12 6.43 0.14
C ARG A 16 1.74 6.16 1.61
N GLU A 17 0.45 6.15 1.92
CA GLU A 17 -0.05 5.84 3.26
C GLU A 17 0.36 4.42 3.71
N GLY A 18 0.26 3.43 2.82
CA GLY A 18 0.65 2.05 3.09
C GLY A 18 2.15 1.89 3.37
N GLU A 19 3.00 2.58 2.63
CA GLU A 19 4.46 2.62 2.88
C GLU A 19 4.79 3.20 4.26
N ALA A 20 4.14 4.30 4.61
CA ALA A 20 4.32 4.93 5.92
C ALA A 20 3.85 4.00 7.06
N ILE A 21 2.75 3.26 6.86
CA ILE A 21 2.28 2.25 7.83
C ILE A 21 3.29 1.12 7.96
N ILE A 22 3.78 0.56 6.85
CA ILE A 22 4.78 -0.54 6.88
C ILE A 22 6.05 -0.09 7.61
N ALA A 23 6.54 1.12 7.34
CA ALA A 23 7.72 1.66 8.02
C ALA A 23 7.51 1.76 9.54
N ARG A 24 6.34 2.26 9.97
CA ARG A 24 5.98 2.33 11.40
C ARG A 24 5.88 0.94 12.04
N GLN A 25 5.24 -0.01 11.38
CA GLN A 25 5.09 -1.38 11.91
C GLN A 25 6.44 -2.08 12.04
N ARG A 26 7.35 -1.91 11.06
CA ARG A 26 8.73 -2.42 11.17
C ARG A 26 9.46 -1.84 12.38
N ALA A 27 9.33 -0.54 12.62
CA ALA A 27 9.96 0.12 13.77
C ALA A 27 9.38 -0.38 15.10
N LEU A 28 8.07 -0.58 15.18
CA LEU A 28 7.40 -1.11 16.35
C LEU A 28 7.83 -2.55 16.65
N ILE A 29 7.80 -3.42 15.65
CA ILE A 29 8.25 -4.81 15.76
C ILE A 29 9.71 -4.86 16.25
N LYS A 30 10.59 -4.06 15.66
CA LYS A 30 12.00 -3.98 16.10
C LYS A 30 12.14 -3.56 17.56
N THR A 31 11.30 -2.64 18.02
CA THR A 31 11.28 -2.17 19.41
C THR A 31 10.82 -3.29 20.34
N LEU A 32 9.71 -3.96 20.00
CA LEU A 32 9.17 -5.09 20.76
C LEU A 32 10.17 -6.25 20.87
N ALA A 33 10.82 -6.61 19.75
CA ALA A 33 11.83 -7.67 19.73
C ALA A 33 13.04 -7.33 20.61
N ARG A 34 13.52 -6.08 20.58
CA ARG A 34 14.61 -5.62 21.46
C ARG A 34 14.21 -5.72 22.93
N ASP A 35 12.95 -5.41 23.24
CA ASP A 35 12.44 -5.41 24.60
C ASP A 35 12.05 -6.84 25.08
N GLY A 36 12.29 -7.87 24.25
CA GLY A 36 12.09 -9.28 24.59
C GLY A 36 10.66 -9.80 24.40
N HIS A 37 9.80 -9.04 23.74
CA HIS A 37 8.44 -9.46 23.42
C HIS A 37 8.43 -10.40 22.20
N PRO A 38 7.50 -11.37 22.15
CA PRO A 38 7.32 -12.20 20.97
C PRO A 38 6.78 -11.36 19.80
N THR A 39 7.40 -11.48 18.63
CA THR A 39 7.04 -10.72 17.43
C THR A 39 6.62 -11.57 16.24
N ASP A 40 6.67 -12.90 16.33
CA ASP A 40 6.48 -13.82 15.20
C ASP A 40 5.14 -13.59 14.48
N GLU A 41 4.04 -13.47 15.24
CA GLU A 41 2.70 -13.20 14.71
C GLU A 41 2.60 -11.81 14.06
N ALA A 42 3.23 -10.79 14.68
CA ALA A 42 3.22 -9.43 14.17
C ALA A 42 4.00 -9.34 12.84
N GLU A 43 5.11 -10.05 12.74
CA GLU A 43 5.90 -10.17 11.52
C GLU A 43 5.13 -10.93 10.42
N GLU A 44 4.44 -12.02 10.77
CA GLU A 44 3.59 -12.75 9.83
C GLU A 44 2.45 -11.89 9.29
N PHE A 45 1.78 -11.16 10.18
CA PHE A 45 0.72 -10.24 9.78
C PHE A 45 1.25 -9.12 8.88
N LEU A 46 2.42 -8.57 9.21
CA LEU A 46 3.05 -7.54 8.39
C LEU A 46 3.44 -8.07 7.00
N ARG A 47 3.91 -9.33 6.89
CA ARG A 47 4.18 -9.97 5.58
C ARG A 47 2.91 -10.06 4.74
N LYS A 48 1.82 -10.57 5.30
CA LYS A 48 0.51 -10.66 4.61
C LYS A 48 0.04 -9.27 4.14
N PHE A 49 0.18 -8.25 4.98
CA PHE A 49 -0.19 -6.88 4.61
C PHE A 49 0.62 -6.35 3.43
N ILE A 50 1.93 -6.63 3.39
CA ILE A 50 2.81 -6.23 2.28
C ILE A 50 2.40 -6.93 0.98
N GLU A 51 2.11 -8.24 1.03
CA GLU A 51 1.67 -9.03 -0.13
C GLU A 51 0.33 -8.52 -0.68
N THR A 52 -0.68 -8.35 0.17
CA THR A 52 -1.99 -7.82 -0.26
C THR A 52 -1.87 -6.42 -0.86
N ARG A 53 -0.98 -5.57 -0.31
CA ARG A 53 -0.72 -4.25 -0.90
C ARG A 53 -0.13 -4.37 -2.31
N ALA A 54 0.84 -5.26 -2.52
CA ALA A 54 1.47 -5.45 -3.83
C ALA A 54 0.44 -5.90 -4.89
N GLU A 55 -0.47 -6.80 -4.53
CA GLU A 55 -1.56 -7.24 -5.39
C GLU A 55 -2.51 -6.09 -5.78
N HIS A 56 -2.87 -5.24 -4.82
CA HIS A 56 -3.71 -4.07 -5.05
C HIS A 56 -3.05 -3.03 -5.95
N VAL A 57 -1.74 -2.79 -5.78
CA VAL A 57 -0.96 -1.88 -6.65
C VAL A 57 -0.89 -2.43 -8.07
N ALA A 58 -0.53 -3.70 -8.25
CA ALA A 58 -0.45 -4.31 -9.57
C ALA A 58 -1.81 -4.32 -10.29
N ARG A 59 -2.92 -4.48 -9.55
CA ARG A 59 -4.28 -4.36 -10.11
C ARG A 59 -4.58 -2.94 -10.58
N LEU A 60 -4.19 -1.92 -9.81
CA LEU A 60 -4.39 -0.53 -10.18
C LEU A 60 -3.60 -0.17 -11.46
N GLU A 61 -2.32 -0.53 -11.52
CA GLU A 61 -1.47 -0.28 -12.69
C GLU A 61 -2.09 -0.87 -13.97
N ARG A 62 -2.63 -2.09 -13.88
CA ARG A 62 -3.37 -2.71 -14.99
C ARG A 62 -4.63 -1.95 -15.38
N LEU A 63 -5.37 -1.38 -14.43
CA LEU A 63 -6.57 -0.60 -14.72
C LEU A 63 -6.23 0.74 -15.39
N ILE A 64 -5.15 1.40 -14.95
CA ILE A 64 -4.66 2.64 -15.56
C ILE A 64 -4.23 2.39 -17.00
N GLY A 65 -3.39 1.37 -17.23
CA GLY A 65 -2.95 1.03 -18.59
C GLY A 65 -4.10 0.67 -19.55
N GLN A 66 -5.18 0.07 -19.05
CA GLN A 66 -6.40 -0.22 -19.82
C GLN A 66 -7.26 1.02 -20.10
N ALA A 67 -7.26 2.01 -19.20
CA ALA A 67 -7.98 3.26 -19.38
C ALA A 67 -7.28 4.16 -20.40
N ASP A 68 -5.95 4.21 -20.37
CA ASP A 68 -5.14 5.00 -21.31
C ASP A 68 -5.24 4.44 -22.74
N SER A 69 -5.24 3.11 -22.89
CA SER A 69 -5.36 2.46 -24.21
C SER A 69 -6.77 2.51 -24.82
N LYS A 70 -7.81 2.86 -24.06
CA LYS A 70 -9.19 3.05 -24.54
C LYS A 70 -9.56 4.51 -24.84
N SER A 71 -8.67 5.46 -24.59
CA SER A 71 -8.88 6.87 -24.94
C SER A 71 -8.50 7.10 -26.40
N PRO A 72 -9.42 7.39 -27.34
CA PRO A 72 -9.04 7.75 -28.70
C PRO A 72 -8.36 9.13 -28.65
N GLN A 73 -7.12 9.24 -29.14
CA GLN A 73 -6.56 10.54 -29.49
C GLN A 73 -7.54 11.25 -30.43
N ARG A 74 -8.06 12.39 -30.00
CA ARG A 74 -8.81 13.34 -30.82
C ARG A 74 -7.86 14.39 -31.38
#